data_AF-A0A3A0FG91-F1
#
_entry.id   AF-A0A3A0FG91-F1
#
_cell.length_a   1.000
_cell.length_b   1.000
_cell.length_c   1.000
_cell.angle_alpha   90.00
_cell.angle_beta   90.00
_cell.angle_gamma   90.00
#
_symmetry.space_group_name_H-M   'P 1'
#
loop_
_entity.id
_entity.type
_entity.pdbx_description
1 polymer ?
#
loop_
_entity_poly.entity_id
_entity_poly.type
_entity_poly.pdbx_seq_one_letter_code
_entity_poly.pdbx_strand_id
1 'polypeptide(L)'
;MLRTPARLSGLLLLVLLVAAGGRAAAQHPLPPSVRPLHERIAAADVVAVGTIGPIGEGRIEVRDAVVLRGAAPAQFEIKRSPATPPPFVTGVPAVLLLRGARPPYVLVDEPREVVLPSNANAAQRWTEALRALFVAGDDPEKLLHTYLVWLDGEDESLREAAAAALSDVRAPFLPLGARDAVLRAQAAMDPRRAPAARRISAMLAMSHPDGGAALVAAIPGAAPDPQVVATAIRASIAAPPAQREAALLRALAHDDEQVRRAALAVAYSAWSDAVAARVAALEHADPAEAVRLEARDARTRAAVP
;
A
#
# COMPACT_ATOMS: atom_id res chain seq x y z
N MET A 1 61.86 7.70 26.98
CA MET A 1 62.18 7.40 25.58
C MET A 1 61.11 6.44 25.07
N LEU A 2 60.05 6.95 24.47
CA LEU A 2 59.87 7.20 23.02
C LEU A 2 59.11 6.05 22.35
N ARG A 3 57.93 6.43 21.83
CA ARG A 3 57.14 5.83 20.74
C ARG A 3 56.10 4.75 21.09
N THR A 4 54.86 5.22 21.22
CA THR A 4 53.71 4.61 20.53
C THR A 4 53.93 4.66 19.01
N PRO A 5 53.33 3.72 18.27
CA PRO A 5 52.23 4.17 17.42
C PRO A 5 51.00 3.25 17.40
N ALA A 6 49.90 3.89 17.05
CA ALA A 6 48.60 3.36 16.69
C ALA A 6 48.64 2.20 15.69
N ARG A 7 47.65 1.30 15.81
CA ARG A 7 47.01 0.68 14.65
C ARG A 7 45.50 0.88 14.74
N LEU A 8 45.09 2.07 14.28
CA LEU A 8 43.86 2.24 13.51
C LEU A 8 44.08 1.56 12.16
N SER A 9 43.25 0.56 11.85
CA SER A 9 43.04 0.01 10.51
C SER A 9 41.59 -0.49 10.53
N GLY A 10 40.63 0.07 9.82
CA GLY A 10 40.70 0.88 8.62
C GLY A 10 39.87 0.18 7.56
N LEU A 11 38.79 0.87 7.15
CA LEU A 11 38.19 0.77 5.82
C LEU A 11 37.73 -0.62 5.32
N LEU A 12 36.42 -0.83 5.18
CA LEU A 12 35.79 -0.51 3.89
C LEU A 12 34.26 -0.42 4.01
N LEU A 13 33.81 0.81 3.84
CA LEU A 13 32.46 1.20 3.44
C LEU A 13 32.20 0.61 2.04
N LEU A 14 31.36 -0.42 1.91
CA LEU A 14 30.82 -0.78 0.60
C LEU A 14 29.43 -0.14 0.44
N VAL A 15 29.48 1.13 0.08
CA VAL A 15 28.38 1.83 -0.60
C VAL A 15 28.24 1.16 -1.96
N LEU A 16 27.19 0.35 -2.14
CA LEU A 16 26.76 -0.06 -3.47
C LEU A 16 26.01 1.11 -4.11
N LEU A 17 26.81 1.99 -4.72
CA LEU A 17 26.42 2.87 -5.81
C LEU A 17 25.98 1.99 -6.99
N VAL A 18 24.68 1.91 -7.24
CA VAL A 18 24.16 1.58 -8.56
C VAL A 18 24.15 2.87 -9.36
N ALA A 19 25.20 3.08 -10.17
CA ALA A 19 25.25 4.15 -11.15
C ALA A 19 24.62 3.69 -12.47
N ALA A 20 23.50 4.36 -12.79
CA ALA A 20 23.11 4.86 -14.11
C ALA A 20 23.22 3.92 -15.33
N GLY A 21 22.12 3.21 -15.59
CA GLY A 21 21.66 2.92 -16.96
C GLY A 21 20.46 3.80 -17.27
N GLY A 22 20.63 4.75 -18.20
CA GLY A 22 19.61 5.71 -18.59
C GLY A 22 18.34 5.05 -19.15
N ARG A 23 17.27 5.12 -18.37
CA ARG A 23 15.87 5.20 -18.81
C ARG A 23 15.22 6.25 -17.93
N ALA A 24 14.39 7.12 -18.50
CA ALA A 24 13.58 8.06 -17.74
C ALA A 24 12.87 7.29 -16.62
N ALA A 25 13.38 7.43 -15.40
CA ALA A 25 12.82 6.79 -14.24
C ALA A 25 11.46 7.46 -14.02
N ALA A 26 10.39 6.72 -14.24
CA ALA A 26 9.08 7.08 -13.73
C ALA A 26 9.24 7.25 -12.20
N GLN A 27 9.36 8.49 -11.76
CA GLN A 27 9.48 8.84 -10.35
C GLN A 27 8.09 8.75 -9.71
N HIS A 28 7.58 7.57 -9.41
CA HIS A 28 6.53 7.42 -8.39
C HIS A 28 6.61 6.06 -7.73
N PRO A 29 7.04 6.07 -6.47
CA PRO A 29 6.13 5.61 -5.43
C PRO A 29 5.80 6.74 -4.46
N LEU A 30 4.51 6.94 -4.16
CA LEU A 30 4.12 7.73 -2.99
C LEU A 30 4.76 7.08 -1.74
N PRO A 31 5.50 7.83 -0.91
CA PRO A 31 6.11 7.23 0.27
C PRO A 31 5.03 6.67 1.23
N PRO A 32 5.32 5.58 1.97
CA PRO A 32 4.37 4.88 2.84
C PRO A 32 3.84 5.69 4.05
N SER A 33 4.16 6.98 4.14
CA SER A 33 3.74 7.93 5.19
C SER A 33 2.89 9.08 4.66
N VAL A 34 2.43 9.04 3.41
CA VAL A 34 1.57 10.10 2.85
C VAL A 34 0.15 9.93 3.39
N ARG A 35 -0.40 11.01 3.94
CA ARG A 35 -1.80 11.03 4.40
C ARG A 35 -2.75 10.67 3.25
N PRO A 36 -3.87 9.98 3.54
CA PRO A 36 -4.85 9.62 2.54
C PRO A 36 -5.33 10.82 1.71
N LEU A 37 -5.62 10.58 0.43
CA LEU A 37 -6.00 11.64 -0.50
C LEU A 37 -7.24 12.42 -0.04
N HIS A 38 -8.22 11.76 0.56
CA HIS A 38 -9.44 12.42 1.04
C HIS A 38 -9.17 13.45 2.15
N GLU A 39 -8.26 13.16 3.09
CA GLU A 39 -7.86 14.13 4.13
C GLU A 39 -7.15 15.35 3.52
N ARG A 40 -6.27 15.10 2.56
CA ARG A 40 -5.51 16.16 1.89
C ARG A 40 -6.41 17.06 1.05
N ILE A 41 -7.41 16.48 0.38
CA ILE A 41 -8.45 17.21 -0.34
C ILE A 41 -9.31 18.03 0.63
N ALA A 42 -9.70 17.47 1.77
CA ALA A 42 -10.50 18.18 2.77
C ALA A 42 -9.80 19.48 3.21
N ALA A 43 -8.48 19.44 3.37
CA ALA A 43 -7.66 20.58 3.79
C ALA A 43 -7.22 21.54 2.65
N ALA A 44 -7.64 21.31 1.41
CA ALA A 44 -7.31 22.14 0.26
C ALA A 44 -8.39 23.18 -0.04
N ASP A 45 -8.00 24.43 -0.27
CA ASP A 45 -8.90 25.48 -0.76
C ASP A 45 -9.13 25.34 -2.28
N VAL A 46 -8.09 24.90 -3.01
CA VAL A 46 -8.13 24.63 -4.44
C VAL A 46 -7.55 23.26 -4.74
N VAL A 47 -8.24 22.50 -5.59
CA VAL A 47 -7.72 21.27 -6.20
C VAL A 47 -7.69 21.46 -7.71
N ALA A 48 -6.51 21.32 -8.30
CA ALA A 48 -6.32 21.50 -9.73
C ALA A 48 -5.34 20.48 -10.31
N VAL A 49 -5.44 20.23 -11.61
CA VAL A 49 -4.41 19.53 -12.37
C VAL A 49 -3.86 20.52 -13.39
N GLY A 50 -2.54 20.73 -13.42
CA GLY A 50 -1.93 21.71 -14.31
C GLY A 50 -0.50 21.35 -14.67
N THR A 51 0.05 22.08 -15.64
CA THR A 51 1.44 21.90 -16.10
C THR A 51 2.34 22.83 -15.32
N ILE A 52 3.42 22.29 -14.74
CA ILE A 52 4.44 23.09 -14.08
C ILE A 52 5.16 23.94 -15.12
N GLY A 53 5.08 25.27 -14.97
CA GLY A 53 5.81 26.24 -15.77
C GLY A 53 7.22 26.51 -15.21
N PRO A 54 7.84 27.62 -15.62
CA PRO A 54 9.07 28.14 -15.04
C PRO A 54 9.09 28.13 -13.51
N ILE A 55 10.20 27.63 -12.95
CA ILE A 55 10.44 27.59 -11.51
C ILE A 55 11.44 28.71 -11.18
N GLY A 56 10.92 29.79 -10.61
CA GLY A 56 11.71 30.94 -10.17
C GLY A 56 12.18 30.83 -8.72
N GLU A 57 12.80 31.91 -8.24
CA GLU A 57 13.19 32.05 -6.83
C GLU A 57 11.93 32.21 -5.95
N GLY A 58 11.61 31.19 -5.16
CA GLY A 58 10.46 31.22 -4.26
C GLY A 58 9.07 31.10 -4.92
N ARG A 59 8.99 30.94 -6.25
CA ARG A 59 7.74 30.83 -7.01
C ARG A 59 7.82 29.74 -8.07
N ILE A 60 6.72 29.04 -8.26
CA ILE A 60 6.53 28.05 -9.32
C ILE A 60 5.32 28.50 -10.13
N GLU A 61 5.50 28.72 -11.42
CA GLU A 61 4.39 28.99 -12.32
C GLU A 61 3.60 27.69 -12.59
N VAL A 62 2.28 27.79 -12.68
CA VAL A 62 1.38 26.72 -13.11
C VAL A 62 0.57 27.23 -14.30
N ARG A 63 0.51 26.42 -15.36
CA ARG A 63 -0.21 26.73 -16.61
C ARG A 63 -1.26 25.68 -16.91
N ASP A 64 -2.19 26.04 -17.78
CA ASP A 64 -3.25 25.16 -18.30
C ASP A 64 -4.02 24.44 -17.19
N ALA A 65 -4.23 25.12 -16.07
CA ALA A 65 -4.80 24.52 -14.88
C ALA A 65 -6.28 24.19 -15.09
N VAL A 66 -6.61 22.92 -14.94
CA VAL A 66 -7.98 22.43 -14.82
C VAL A 66 -8.34 22.41 -13.33
N VAL A 67 -9.13 23.41 -12.91
CA VAL A 67 -9.60 23.50 -11.53
C VAL A 67 -10.79 22.56 -11.33
N LEU A 68 -10.67 21.69 -10.33
CA LEU A 68 -11.67 20.67 -10.00
C LEU A 68 -12.47 21.02 -8.74
N ARG A 69 -11.87 21.78 -7.82
CA ARG A 69 -12.50 22.36 -6.63
C ARG A 69 -11.88 23.72 -6.33
N GLY A 70 -12.69 24.66 -5.84
CA GLY A 70 -12.27 26.02 -5.52
C GLY A 70 -12.21 26.92 -6.76
N ALA A 71 -11.53 28.06 -6.62
CA ALA A 71 -11.36 29.02 -7.70
C ALA A 71 -9.89 29.39 -7.88
N ALA A 72 -9.37 29.21 -9.09
CA ALA A 72 -8.07 29.70 -9.52
C ALA A 72 -8.13 30.03 -11.03
N PRO A 73 -7.34 31.00 -11.50
CA PRO A 73 -7.19 31.24 -12.93
C PRO A 73 -6.49 30.04 -13.60
N ALA A 74 -6.58 29.93 -14.93
CA ALA A 74 -5.89 28.88 -15.69
C ALA A 74 -4.35 28.97 -15.59
N GLN A 75 -3.83 30.14 -15.18
CA GLN A 75 -2.42 30.39 -14.93
C GLN A 75 -2.25 31.09 -13.59
N PHE A 76 -1.43 30.53 -12.69
CA PHE A 76 -1.17 31.10 -11.37
C PHE A 76 0.21 30.70 -10.86
N GLU A 77 0.60 31.26 -9.70
CA GLU A 77 1.84 30.92 -9.02
C GLU A 77 1.60 30.18 -7.71
N ILE A 78 2.50 29.24 -7.41
CA ILE A 78 2.62 28.58 -6.12
C ILE A 78 3.88 29.11 -5.43
N LYS A 79 3.76 29.51 -4.17
CA LYS A 79 4.89 29.83 -3.30
C LYS A 79 5.68 28.55 -3.02
N ARG A 80 6.96 28.57 -3.42
CA ARG A 80 7.91 27.48 -3.19
C ARG A 80 8.41 27.54 -1.74
N SER A 81 8.33 26.42 -1.03
CA SER A 81 9.01 26.27 0.27
C SER A 81 10.53 26.26 0.05
N PRO A 82 11.29 27.14 0.72
CA PRO A 82 12.76 27.16 0.61
C PRO A 82 13.42 26.00 1.36
N ALA A 83 12.81 25.52 2.45
CA ALA A 83 13.36 24.44 3.27
C ALA A 83 13.11 23.05 2.64
N THR A 84 11.98 22.91 1.98
CA THR A 84 11.52 21.65 1.37
C THR A 84 10.90 21.97 0.01
N PRO A 85 11.70 22.19 -1.04
CA PRO A 85 11.14 22.49 -2.35
C PRO A 85 10.42 21.25 -2.91
N PRO A 86 9.25 21.41 -3.55
CA PRO A 86 8.62 20.31 -4.29
C PRO A 86 9.55 19.81 -5.41
N PRO A 87 9.53 18.49 -5.70
CA PRO A 87 10.32 17.88 -6.76
C PRO A 87 9.73 18.18 -8.15
N PHE A 88 9.29 19.42 -8.38
CA PHE A 88 8.70 19.84 -9.63
C PHE A 88 9.74 19.99 -10.72
N VAL A 89 9.34 19.59 -11.92
CA VAL A 89 10.11 19.74 -13.14
C VAL A 89 9.24 20.49 -14.14
N THR A 90 9.81 21.53 -14.76
CA THR A 90 9.14 22.31 -15.79
C THR A 90 8.64 21.41 -16.92
N GLY A 91 7.41 21.66 -17.37
CA GLY A 91 6.73 20.92 -18.44
C GLY A 91 6.03 19.63 -17.98
N VAL A 92 6.14 19.26 -16.71
CA VAL A 92 5.50 18.04 -16.17
C VAL A 92 4.13 18.39 -15.58
N PRO A 93 3.09 17.57 -15.80
CA PRO A 93 1.80 17.75 -15.14
C PRO A 93 1.89 17.43 -13.65
N ALA A 94 1.06 18.10 -12.85
CA ALA A 94 0.97 17.88 -11.40
C ALA A 94 -0.48 17.94 -10.93
N VAL A 95 -0.83 17.08 -9.96
CA VAL A 95 -2.06 17.20 -9.18
C VAL A 95 -1.76 18.09 -7.97
N LEU A 96 -2.39 19.25 -7.93
CA LEU A 96 -2.11 20.31 -6.98
C LEU A 96 -3.23 20.38 -5.94
N LEU A 97 -2.88 20.11 -4.68
CA LEU A 97 -3.72 20.37 -3.52
C LEU A 97 -3.19 21.62 -2.82
N LEU A 98 -3.93 22.71 -2.92
CA LEU A 98 -3.46 24.06 -2.60
C LEU A 98 -4.24 24.68 -1.43
N ARG A 99 -3.56 25.46 -0.59
CA ARG A 99 -4.15 26.39 0.38
C ARG A 99 -3.94 27.84 -0.03
N GLY A 100 -4.80 28.70 0.51
CA GLY A 100 -4.90 30.13 0.22
C GLY A 100 -6.07 30.39 -0.73
N ALA A 101 -6.90 31.37 -0.41
CA ALA A 101 -8.04 31.74 -1.25
C ALA A 101 -7.64 32.53 -2.52
N ARG A 102 -6.39 33.02 -2.62
CA ARG A 102 -5.88 33.84 -3.73
C ARG A 102 -4.40 33.54 -4.03
N PRO A 103 -3.95 33.72 -5.28
CA PRO A 103 -2.53 33.60 -5.62
C PRO A 103 -1.64 34.61 -4.85
N PRO A 104 -0.37 34.25 -4.54
CA PRO A 104 0.24 32.96 -4.79
C PRO A 104 -0.19 31.91 -3.75
N TYR A 105 -0.55 30.71 -4.22
CA TYR A 105 -1.02 29.61 -3.37
C TYR A 105 0.14 28.90 -2.66
N VAL A 106 -0.13 28.09 -1.63
CA VAL A 106 0.84 27.17 -1.01
C VAL A 106 0.36 25.73 -1.15
N LEU A 107 1.27 24.76 -1.17
CA LEU A 107 0.89 23.34 -1.13
C LEU A 107 0.30 22.98 0.25
N VAL A 108 -0.71 22.12 0.28
CA VAL A 108 -1.27 21.55 1.51
C VAL A 108 -0.18 20.69 2.16
N ASP A 109 0.33 21.19 3.29
CA ASP A 109 1.22 20.52 4.24
C ASP A 109 2.65 20.18 3.76
N GLU A 110 2.86 19.31 2.76
CA GLU A 110 4.21 18.94 2.33
C GLU A 110 4.39 18.65 0.84
N PRO A 111 5.58 18.94 0.26
CA PRO A 111 5.83 18.73 -1.17
C PRO A 111 5.87 17.26 -1.60
N ARG A 112 6.20 16.34 -0.69
CA ARG A 112 6.20 14.89 -0.95
C ARG A 112 4.80 14.33 -1.19
N GLU A 113 3.77 15.08 -0.82
CA GLU A 113 2.40 14.65 -1.03
C GLU A 113 1.95 14.91 -2.48
N VAL A 114 2.64 15.77 -3.24
CA VAL A 114 2.23 16.07 -4.61
C VAL A 114 2.32 14.85 -5.51
N VAL A 115 1.29 14.65 -6.35
CA VAL A 115 1.28 13.61 -7.38
C VAL A 115 1.75 14.23 -8.70
N LEU A 116 2.70 13.59 -9.38
CA LEU A 116 3.22 14.05 -10.69
C LEU A 116 2.86 13.01 -11.76
N PRO A 117 1.68 13.10 -12.38
CA PRO A 117 1.31 12.15 -13.42
C PRO A 117 2.43 11.98 -14.46
N SER A 118 2.72 10.73 -14.83
CA SER A 118 3.91 10.43 -15.65
C SER A 118 3.88 11.06 -17.05
N ASN A 119 2.70 11.44 -17.53
CA ASN A 119 2.46 12.10 -18.80
C ASN A 119 1.05 12.71 -18.84
N ALA A 120 0.71 13.35 -19.97
CA ALA A 120 -0.59 13.98 -20.18
C ALA A 120 -1.79 13.01 -20.10
N ASN A 121 -1.63 11.75 -20.52
CA ASN A 121 -2.70 10.74 -20.41
C ASN A 121 -2.94 10.38 -18.93
N ALA A 122 -1.87 10.16 -18.17
CA ALA A 122 -1.98 9.97 -16.71
C ALA A 122 -2.62 11.19 -16.04
N ALA A 123 -2.26 12.41 -16.46
CA ALA A 123 -2.87 13.64 -15.94
C ALA A 123 -4.38 13.73 -16.25
N GLN A 124 -4.79 13.31 -17.46
CA GLN A 124 -6.19 13.23 -17.84
C GLN A 124 -6.94 12.20 -16.99
N ARG A 125 -6.36 11.01 -16.78
CA ARG A 125 -6.94 9.99 -15.87
C ARG A 125 -7.08 10.50 -14.46
N TRP A 126 -6.09 11.21 -13.93
CA TRP A 126 -6.18 11.87 -12.63
C TRP A 126 -7.28 12.92 -12.57
N THR A 127 -7.45 13.70 -13.64
CA THR A 127 -8.50 14.71 -13.76
C THR A 127 -9.88 14.05 -13.71
N GLU A 128 -10.10 12.98 -14.48
CA GLU A 128 -11.35 12.22 -14.51
C GLU A 128 -11.62 11.51 -13.17
N ALA A 129 -10.60 10.89 -12.59
CA ALA A 129 -10.66 10.25 -11.29
C ALA A 129 -11.09 11.25 -10.22
N LEU A 130 -10.42 12.39 -10.09
CA LEU A 130 -10.76 13.41 -9.10
C LEU A 130 -12.17 13.99 -9.34
N ARG A 131 -12.61 14.14 -10.59
CA ARG A 131 -14.01 14.52 -10.87
C ARG A 131 -14.99 13.48 -10.35
N ALA A 132 -14.75 12.19 -10.59
CA ALA A 132 -15.59 11.12 -10.07
C ALA A 132 -15.61 11.12 -8.52
N LEU A 133 -14.46 11.37 -7.90
CA LEU A 133 -14.36 11.50 -6.45
C LEU A 133 -15.17 12.70 -5.91
N PHE A 134 -15.11 13.86 -6.58
CA PHE A 134 -15.90 15.03 -6.19
C PHE A 134 -17.40 14.83 -6.43
N VAL A 135 -17.79 14.07 -7.45
CA VAL A 135 -19.18 13.67 -7.68
C VAL A 135 -19.68 12.69 -6.61
N ALA A 136 -18.82 11.80 -6.11
CA ALA A 136 -19.14 10.96 -4.96
C ALA A 136 -19.41 11.79 -3.70
N GLY A 137 -18.69 12.91 -3.53
CA GLY A 137 -18.88 13.83 -2.41
C GLY A 137 -18.59 13.13 -1.08
N ASP A 138 -19.50 13.27 -0.12
CA ASP A 138 -19.41 12.63 1.19
C ASP A 138 -20.18 11.28 1.28
N ASP A 139 -20.68 10.76 0.15
CA ASP A 139 -21.40 9.49 0.09
C ASP A 139 -20.43 8.30 0.24
N PRO A 140 -20.48 7.55 1.36
CA PRO A 140 -19.50 6.50 1.62
C PRO A 140 -19.51 5.37 0.59
N GLU A 141 -20.69 4.99 0.06
CA GLU A 141 -20.79 3.91 -0.92
C GLU A 141 -20.18 4.31 -2.26
N LYS A 142 -20.44 5.56 -2.70
CA LYS A 142 -19.83 6.08 -3.92
C LYS A 142 -18.33 6.27 -3.78
N LEU A 143 -17.86 6.76 -2.63
CA LEU A 143 -16.44 6.90 -2.34
C LEU A 143 -15.73 5.55 -2.37
N LEU A 144 -16.30 4.54 -1.71
CA LEU A 144 -15.80 3.16 -1.75
C LEU A 144 -15.69 2.68 -3.19
N HIS A 145 -16.76 2.82 -3.96
CA HIS A 145 -16.79 2.40 -5.35
C HIS A 145 -15.69 3.09 -6.18
N THR A 146 -15.54 4.41 -6.04
CA THR A 146 -14.50 5.18 -6.73
C THR A 146 -13.11 4.66 -6.39
N TYR A 147 -12.79 4.45 -5.11
CA TYR A 147 -11.47 3.93 -4.72
C TYR A 147 -11.24 2.48 -5.16
N LEU A 148 -12.26 1.62 -5.14
CA LEU A 148 -12.13 0.25 -5.64
C LEU A 148 -11.88 0.20 -7.14
N VAL A 149 -12.51 1.07 -7.94
CA VAL A 149 -12.23 1.21 -9.37
C VAL A 149 -10.77 1.61 -9.60
N TRP A 150 -10.23 2.52 -8.80
CA TRP A 150 -8.82 2.93 -8.91
C TRP A 150 -7.85 1.84 -8.47
N LEU A 151 -8.15 1.14 -7.38
CA LEU A 151 -7.35 0.02 -6.87
C LEU A 151 -7.23 -1.10 -7.91
N ASP A 152 -8.35 -1.37 -8.59
CA ASP A 152 -8.47 -2.47 -9.55
C ASP A 152 -8.02 -2.07 -10.97
N GLY A 153 -7.78 -0.78 -11.21
CA GLY A 153 -7.39 -0.23 -12.50
C GLY A 153 -5.91 -0.36 -12.83
N GLU A 154 -5.55 0.07 -14.04
CA GLU A 154 -4.18 -0.06 -14.59
C GLU A 154 -3.23 1.04 -14.11
N ASP A 155 -3.73 2.22 -13.73
CA ASP A 155 -2.89 3.35 -13.33
C ASP A 155 -2.32 3.15 -11.92
N GLU A 156 -1.00 2.96 -11.85
CA GLU A 156 -0.28 2.69 -10.60
C GLU A 156 -0.42 3.82 -9.57
N SER A 157 -0.38 5.08 -10.00
CA SER A 157 -0.47 6.22 -9.08
C SER A 157 -1.87 6.38 -8.47
N LEU A 158 -2.93 6.12 -9.25
CA LEU A 158 -4.30 6.06 -8.74
C LEU A 158 -4.49 4.87 -7.80
N ARG A 159 -3.89 3.72 -8.13
CA ARG A 159 -3.92 2.52 -7.29
C ARG A 159 -3.24 2.77 -5.95
N GLU A 160 -2.10 3.44 -5.91
CA GLU A 160 -1.42 3.82 -4.67
C GLU A 160 -2.28 4.76 -3.81
N ALA A 161 -2.89 5.78 -4.42
CA ALA A 161 -3.77 6.70 -3.71
C ALA A 161 -5.01 5.99 -3.15
N ALA A 162 -5.58 5.05 -3.90
CA ALA A 162 -6.67 4.21 -3.43
C ALA A 162 -6.25 3.27 -2.31
N ALA A 163 -5.09 2.62 -2.42
CA ALA A 163 -4.53 1.77 -1.38
C ALA A 163 -4.35 2.54 -0.06
N ALA A 164 -3.81 3.76 -0.12
CA ALA A 164 -3.66 4.62 1.05
C ALA A 164 -5.02 4.98 1.68
N ALA A 165 -6.02 5.33 0.85
CA ALA A 165 -7.36 5.65 1.34
C ALA A 165 -8.08 4.43 1.95
N LEU A 166 -7.98 3.27 1.33
CA LEU A 166 -8.60 2.01 1.77
C LEU A 166 -7.87 1.36 2.95
N SER A 167 -6.68 1.85 3.31
CA SER A 167 -5.95 1.44 4.52
C SER A 167 -6.21 2.35 5.72
N ASP A 168 -6.89 3.48 5.54
CA ASP A 168 -7.22 4.37 6.66
C ASP A 168 -8.43 3.84 7.43
N VAL A 169 -8.19 3.32 8.63
CA VAL A 169 -9.24 2.81 9.52
C VAL A 169 -10.28 3.84 9.95
N ARG A 170 -9.98 5.14 9.75
CA ARG A 170 -10.91 6.24 10.06
C ARG A 170 -11.78 6.65 8.86
N ALA A 171 -11.57 6.04 7.69
CA ALA A 171 -12.32 6.38 6.50
C ALA A 171 -13.82 6.04 6.67
N PRO A 172 -14.73 6.92 6.19
CA PRO A 172 -16.17 6.77 6.44
C PRO A 172 -16.81 5.58 5.70
N PHE A 173 -16.09 4.98 4.76
CA PHE A 173 -16.52 3.84 3.96
C PHE A 173 -15.97 2.50 4.48
N LEU A 174 -15.44 2.48 5.70
CA LEU A 174 -15.01 1.29 6.40
C LEU A 174 -15.78 1.14 7.75
N PRO A 175 -15.99 -0.10 8.24
CA PRO A 175 -15.64 -1.37 7.60
C PRO A 175 -16.50 -1.69 6.38
N LEU A 176 -16.07 -2.66 5.55
CA LEU A 176 -16.85 -3.07 4.39
C LEU A 176 -18.12 -3.82 4.79
N GLY A 177 -19.18 -3.68 4.00
CA GLY A 177 -20.33 -4.58 4.05
C GLY A 177 -19.97 -5.99 3.59
N ALA A 178 -20.77 -6.98 4.02
CA ALA A 178 -20.55 -8.40 3.74
C ALA A 178 -20.28 -8.71 2.26
N ARG A 179 -21.11 -8.17 1.36
CA ARG A 179 -21.00 -8.39 -0.09
C ARG A 179 -19.65 -7.90 -0.63
N ASP A 180 -19.25 -6.68 -0.28
CA ASP A 180 -18.01 -6.09 -0.77
C ASP A 180 -16.80 -6.81 -0.20
N ALA A 181 -16.83 -7.23 1.07
CA ALA A 181 -15.77 -8.00 1.69
C ALA A 181 -15.56 -9.37 0.98
N VAL A 182 -16.63 -10.06 0.59
CA VAL A 182 -16.54 -11.31 -0.20
C VAL A 182 -15.97 -11.06 -1.60
N LEU A 183 -16.40 -9.98 -2.28
CA LEU A 183 -15.83 -9.59 -3.57
C LEU A 183 -14.33 -9.26 -3.46
N ARG A 184 -13.92 -8.62 -2.36
CA ARG A 184 -12.51 -8.34 -2.08
C ARG A 184 -11.72 -9.62 -1.81
N ALA A 185 -12.30 -10.62 -1.13
CA ALA A 185 -11.65 -11.92 -0.96
C ALA A 185 -11.37 -12.60 -2.32
N GLN A 186 -12.33 -12.53 -3.25
CA GLN A 186 -12.16 -13.05 -4.61
C GLN A 186 -11.08 -12.26 -5.37
N ALA A 187 -11.11 -10.92 -5.28
CA ALA A 187 -10.11 -10.07 -5.92
C ALA A 187 -8.69 -10.31 -5.38
N ALA A 188 -8.54 -10.61 -4.09
CA ALA A 188 -7.26 -10.95 -3.49
C ALA A 188 -6.62 -12.20 -4.10
N MET A 189 -7.44 -13.14 -4.57
CA MET A 189 -6.99 -14.43 -5.10
C MET A 189 -6.88 -14.46 -6.63
N ASP A 190 -7.33 -13.42 -7.34
CA ASP A 190 -7.24 -13.36 -8.80
C ASP A 190 -5.80 -13.08 -9.26
N PRO A 191 -5.11 -14.04 -9.91
CA PRO A 191 -3.70 -13.88 -10.31
C PRO A 191 -3.47 -12.82 -11.38
N ARG A 192 -4.53 -12.36 -12.06
CA ARG A 192 -4.44 -11.33 -13.10
C ARG A 192 -4.28 -9.93 -12.52
N ARG A 193 -4.54 -9.74 -11.22
CA ARG A 193 -4.48 -8.45 -10.55
C ARG A 193 -3.07 -8.15 -10.03
N ALA A 194 -2.73 -6.86 -10.00
CA ALA A 194 -1.46 -6.40 -9.46
C ALA A 194 -1.26 -6.89 -8.01
N PRO A 195 -0.05 -7.36 -7.62
CA PRO A 195 0.22 -7.84 -6.27
C PRO A 195 -0.21 -6.89 -5.15
N ALA A 196 0.06 -5.58 -5.28
CA ALA A 196 -0.35 -4.57 -4.31
C ALA A 196 -1.88 -4.50 -4.15
N ALA A 197 -2.64 -4.53 -5.24
CA ALA A 197 -4.10 -4.51 -5.21
C ALA A 197 -4.68 -5.76 -4.53
N ARG A 198 -4.07 -6.93 -4.77
CA ARG A 198 -4.46 -8.18 -4.11
C ARG A 198 -4.24 -8.14 -2.60
N ARG A 199 -3.11 -7.59 -2.15
CA ARG A 199 -2.80 -7.43 -0.72
C ARG A 199 -3.79 -6.51 -0.01
N ILE A 200 -4.10 -5.36 -0.59
CA ILE A 200 -5.11 -4.44 -0.06
C ILE A 200 -6.49 -5.12 -0.07
N SER A 201 -6.84 -5.84 -1.13
CA SER A 201 -8.10 -6.59 -1.19
C SER A 201 -8.18 -7.68 -0.10
N ALA A 202 -7.08 -8.37 0.20
CA ALA A 202 -7.03 -9.34 1.28
C ALA A 202 -7.26 -8.68 2.66
N MET A 203 -6.61 -7.54 2.90
CA MET A 203 -6.81 -6.74 4.11
C MET A 203 -8.26 -6.27 4.24
N LEU A 204 -8.83 -5.73 3.17
CA LEU A 204 -10.21 -5.26 3.13
C LEU A 204 -11.22 -6.40 3.36
N ALA A 205 -10.98 -7.59 2.79
CA ALA A 205 -11.82 -8.75 3.02
C ALA A 205 -11.92 -9.13 4.50
N MET A 206 -10.83 -8.94 5.26
CA MET A 206 -10.82 -9.19 6.71
C MET A 206 -11.63 -8.18 7.53
N SER A 207 -12.09 -7.07 6.95
CA SER A 207 -12.93 -6.09 7.67
C SER A 207 -14.33 -6.63 8.00
N HIS A 208 -14.72 -7.78 7.41
CA HIS A 208 -15.99 -8.46 7.68
C HIS A 208 -15.79 -9.98 7.80
N PRO A 209 -16.49 -10.68 8.73
CA PRO A 209 -16.38 -12.13 8.89
C PRO A 209 -16.59 -12.94 7.61
N ASP A 210 -17.62 -12.60 6.81
CA ASP A 210 -17.90 -13.29 5.54
C ASP A 210 -16.76 -13.17 4.52
N GLY A 211 -16.12 -12.00 4.45
CA GLY A 211 -14.95 -11.80 3.59
C GLY A 211 -13.74 -12.58 4.10
N GLY A 212 -13.51 -12.60 5.41
CA GLY A 212 -12.48 -13.43 6.03
C GLY A 212 -12.70 -14.92 5.78
N ALA A 213 -13.93 -15.41 5.94
CA ALA A 213 -14.29 -16.81 5.66
C ALA A 213 -14.10 -17.16 4.17
N ALA A 214 -14.53 -16.28 3.26
CA ALA A 214 -14.30 -16.45 1.82
C ALA A 214 -12.80 -16.48 1.48
N LEU A 215 -12.00 -15.62 2.12
CA LEU A 215 -10.55 -15.57 1.92
C LEU A 215 -9.86 -16.85 2.41
N VAL A 216 -10.27 -17.39 3.56
CA VAL A 216 -9.78 -18.66 4.12
C VAL A 216 -10.18 -19.86 3.25
N ALA A 217 -11.41 -19.86 2.75
CA ALA A 217 -11.89 -20.90 1.84
C ALA A 217 -11.12 -20.88 0.51
N ALA A 218 -10.69 -19.70 0.08
CA ALA A 218 -9.95 -19.47 -1.15
C ALA A 218 -8.41 -19.62 -1.00
N ILE A 219 -7.93 -20.33 0.03
CA ILE A 219 -6.54 -20.83 0.10
C ILE A 219 -6.45 -22.22 -0.59
N PRO A 220 -6.10 -22.36 -1.89
CA PRO A 220 -5.74 -23.65 -2.48
C PRO A 220 -4.38 -23.66 -3.22
N GLY A 221 -3.86 -24.87 -3.50
CA GLY A 221 -2.49 -25.19 -3.95
C GLY A 221 -2.01 -24.70 -5.32
N ALA A 222 -2.43 -23.52 -5.77
CA ALA A 222 -1.79 -22.77 -6.86
C ALA A 222 -1.46 -21.38 -6.32
N ALA A 223 -0.19 -21.20 -5.91
CA ALA A 223 0.26 -20.15 -5.01
C ALA A 223 -0.20 -18.73 -5.42
N PRO A 224 -1.14 -18.11 -4.67
CA PRO A 224 -1.30 -16.67 -4.65
C PRO A 224 -0.09 -16.04 -3.95
N ASP A 225 0.05 -14.72 -4.09
CA ASP A 225 1.04 -13.92 -3.35
C ASP A 225 1.15 -14.40 -1.88
N PRO A 226 2.35 -14.79 -1.40
CA PRO A 226 2.54 -15.29 -0.04
C PRO A 226 1.97 -14.37 1.05
N GLN A 227 1.96 -13.06 0.82
CA GLN A 227 1.40 -12.09 1.76
C GLN A 227 -0.14 -12.14 1.84
N VAL A 228 -0.81 -12.48 0.73
CA VAL A 228 -2.27 -12.70 0.70
C VAL A 228 -2.60 -13.96 1.50
N VAL A 229 -1.83 -15.04 1.29
CA VAL A 229 -2.04 -16.30 2.02
C VAL A 229 -1.76 -16.11 3.53
N ALA A 230 -0.68 -15.42 3.90
CA ALA A 230 -0.39 -15.08 5.29
C ALA A 230 -1.52 -14.26 5.94
N THR A 231 -2.16 -13.37 5.18
CA THR A 231 -3.32 -12.59 5.63
C THR A 231 -4.55 -13.48 5.83
N ALA A 232 -4.82 -14.38 4.89
CA ALA A 232 -5.89 -15.37 5.00
C ALA A 232 -5.72 -16.30 6.21
N ILE A 233 -4.49 -16.75 6.48
CA ILE A 233 -4.15 -17.58 7.65
C ILE A 233 -4.45 -16.83 8.95
N ARG A 234 -4.08 -15.56 9.06
CA ARG A 234 -4.42 -14.74 10.24
C ARG A 234 -5.94 -14.58 10.41
N ALA A 235 -6.68 -14.42 9.32
CA ALA A 235 -8.14 -14.36 9.35
C ALA A 235 -8.77 -15.66 9.88
N SER A 236 -8.14 -16.82 9.65
CA SER A 236 -8.65 -18.12 10.09
C SER A 236 -8.78 -18.25 11.62
N ILE A 237 -8.08 -17.42 12.40
CA ILE A 237 -8.20 -17.40 13.88
C ILE A 237 -9.64 -17.11 14.31
N ALA A 238 -10.41 -16.35 13.52
CA ALA A 238 -11.82 -16.09 13.80
C ALA A 238 -12.77 -17.14 13.19
N ALA A 239 -12.27 -18.07 12.38
CA ALA A 239 -13.09 -19.08 11.71
C ALA A 239 -13.48 -20.24 12.67
N PRO A 240 -14.54 -21.00 12.34
CA PRO A 240 -14.91 -22.22 13.06
C PRO A 240 -13.75 -23.21 13.17
N PRO A 241 -13.61 -23.98 14.27
CA PRO A 241 -12.44 -24.83 14.55
C PRO A 241 -12.04 -25.75 13.38
N ALA A 242 -12.99 -26.46 12.78
CA ALA A 242 -12.72 -27.37 11.67
C ALA A 242 -12.19 -26.65 10.42
N GLN A 243 -12.71 -25.45 10.12
CA GLN A 243 -12.24 -24.65 8.98
C GLN A 243 -10.85 -24.07 9.24
N ARG A 244 -10.59 -23.64 10.49
CA ARG A 244 -9.29 -23.15 10.92
C ARG A 244 -8.22 -24.22 10.83
N GLU A 245 -8.48 -25.42 11.36
CA GLU A 245 -7.57 -26.56 11.28
C GLU A 245 -7.25 -26.93 9.83
N ALA A 246 -8.28 -27.06 8.98
CA ALA A 246 -8.09 -27.37 7.56
C ALA A 246 -7.26 -26.30 6.82
N ALA A 247 -7.51 -25.01 7.09
CA ALA A 247 -6.75 -23.92 6.50
C ALA A 247 -5.27 -23.95 6.96
N LEU A 248 -5.05 -24.19 8.25
CA LEU A 248 -3.71 -24.28 8.83
C LEU A 248 -2.93 -25.46 8.26
N LEU A 249 -3.53 -26.65 8.17
CA LEU A 249 -2.89 -27.83 7.60
C LEU A 249 -2.49 -27.62 6.13
N ARG A 250 -3.33 -26.94 5.34
CA ARG A 250 -2.99 -26.55 3.96
C ARG A 250 -1.83 -25.57 3.91
N ALA A 251 -1.81 -24.58 4.80
CA ALA A 251 -0.75 -23.57 4.83
C ALA A 251 0.61 -24.14 5.30
N LEU A 252 0.61 -25.03 6.29
CA LEU A 252 1.81 -25.76 6.72
C LEU A 252 2.37 -26.68 5.63
N ALA A 253 1.53 -27.06 4.66
CA ALA A 253 1.91 -27.87 3.51
C ALA A 253 2.38 -27.05 2.30
N HIS A 254 2.39 -25.72 2.39
CA HIS A 254 2.66 -24.85 1.25
C HIS A 254 4.14 -24.85 0.85
N ASP A 255 4.44 -24.72 -0.44
CA ASP A 255 5.82 -24.73 -0.94
C ASP A 255 6.62 -23.47 -0.57
N ASP A 256 5.93 -22.34 -0.40
CA ASP A 256 6.51 -21.07 0.03
C ASP A 256 6.85 -21.03 1.53
N GLU A 257 8.10 -20.66 1.84
CA GLU A 257 8.61 -20.52 3.21
C GLU A 257 7.78 -19.53 4.05
N GLN A 258 7.45 -18.35 3.50
CA GLN A 258 6.75 -17.30 4.24
C GLN A 258 5.33 -17.72 4.61
N VAL A 259 4.68 -18.50 3.75
CA VAL A 259 3.37 -19.08 4.05
C VAL A 259 3.46 -20.09 5.20
N ARG A 260 4.44 -20.99 5.18
CA ARG A 260 4.64 -21.96 6.27
C ARG A 260 4.95 -21.27 7.58
N ARG A 261 5.79 -20.23 7.56
CA ARG A 261 6.11 -19.39 8.73
C ARG A 261 4.88 -18.68 9.29
N ALA A 262 4.07 -18.06 8.43
CA ALA A 262 2.81 -17.44 8.83
C ALA A 262 1.84 -18.45 9.47
N ALA A 263 1.80 -19.69 8.96
CA ALA A 263 1.01 -20.77 9.54
C ALA A 263 1.52 -21.16 10.94
N LEU A 264 2.84 -21.34 11.11
CA LEU A 264 3.46 -21.66 12.40
C LEU A 264 3.25 -20.58 13.46
N ALA A 265 3.21 -19.31 13.06
CA ALA A 265 2.93 -18.19 13.96
C ALA A 265 1.55 -18.31 14.64
N VAL A 266 0.55 -18.90 13.97
CA VAL A 266 -0.83 -19.01 14.48
C VAL A 266 -1.23 -20.45 14.81
N ALA A 267 -0.32 -21.42 14.70
CA ALA A 267 -0.65 -22.85 14.80
C ALA A 267 -1.28 -23.23 16.16
N TYR A 268 -0.88 -22.56 17.24
CA TYR A 268 -1.43 -22.77 18.58
C TYR A 268 -2.95 -22.54 18.66
N SER A 269 -3.50 -21.67 17.79
CA SER A 269 -4.92 -21.34 17.77
C SER A 269 -5.82 -22.47 17.26
N ALA A 270 -5.24 -23.52 16.67
CA ALA A 270 -5.93 -24.69 16.13
C ALA A 270 -5.19 -25.98 16.47
N TRP A 271 -4.53 -26.03 17.63
CA TRP A 271 -3.67 -27.16 17.98
C TRP A 271 -4.48 -28.46 18.09
N SER A 272 -4.15 -29.41 17.23
CA SER A 272 -4.72 -30.76 17.15
C SER A 272 -3.60 -31.77 16.92
N ASP A 273 -3.88 -33.07 17.04
CA ASP A 273 -2.89 -34.12 16.75
C ASP A 273 -2.37 -34.02 15.30
N ALA A 274 -3.23 -33.67 14.35
CA ALA A 274 -2.85 -33.50 12.95
C ALA A 274 -1.90 -32.29 12.76
N VAL A 275 -2.22 -31.16 13.42
CA VAL A 275 -1.38 -29.96 13.39
C VAL A 275 -0.04 -30.22 14.08
N ALA A 276 -0.06 -30.86 15.25
CA ALA A 276 1.14 -31.22 16.00
C ALA A 276 2.06 -32.13 15.18
N ALA A 277 1.51 -33.15 14.51
CA ALA A 277 2.27 -34.04 13.63
C ALA A 277 2.91 -33.27 12.46
N ARG A 278 2.17 -32.33 11.85
CA ARG A 278 2.70 -31.52 10.74
C ARG A 278 3.80 -30.56 11.20
N VAL A 279 3.62 -29.91 12.35
CA VAL A 279 4.64 -29.03 12.95
C VAL A 279 5.92 -29.81 13.29
N ALA A 280 5.80 -31.01 13.88
CA ALA A 280 6.94 -31.87 14.16
C ALA A 280 7.70 -32.29 12.89
N ALA A 281 6.98 -32.59 11.80
CA ALA A 281 7.59 -32.90 10.51
C ALA A 281 8.38 -31.71 9.95
N LEU A 282 7.85 -30.48 10.06
CA LEU A 282 8.54 -29.26 9.63
C LEU A 282 9.77 -28.97 10.50
N GLU A 283 9.68 -29.13 11.83
CA GLU A 283 10.83 -28.95 12.74
C GLU A 283 12.02 -29.83 12.33
N HIS A 284 11.76 -31.07 11.89
CA HIS A 284 12.80 -32.03 11.57
C HIS A 284 13.32 -31.93 10.13
N ALA A 285 12.44 -31.71 9.15
CA ALA A 285 12.72 -31.97 7.75
C ALA A 285 12.47 -30.78 6.80
N ASP A 286 12.00 -29.63 7.27
CA ASP A 286 11.83 -28.48 6.39
C ASP A 286 13.20 -28.02 5.84
N PRO A 287 13.34 -27.70 4.54
CA PRO A 287 14.61 -27.22 3.99
C PRO A 287 15.06 -25.88 4.60
N ALA A 288 14.12 -25.00 4.99
CA ALA A 288 14.42 -23.68 5.52
C ALA A 288 14.66 -23.72 7.04
N GLU A 289 15.83 -23.25 7.48
CA GLU A 289 16.18 -23.18 8.91
C GLU A 289 15.20 -22.32 9.71
N ALA A 290 14.75 -21.20 9.13
CA ALA A 290 13.77 -20.32 9.76
C ALA A 290 12.45 -21.05 10.07
N VAL A 291 11.98 -21.91 9.17
CA VAL A 291 10.77 -22.72 9.37
C VAL A 291 10.99 -23.74 10.48
N ARG A 292 12.16 -24.41 10.50
CA ARG A 292 12.49 -25.37 11.57
C ARG A 292 12.49 -24.72 12.96
N LEU A 293 13.07 -23.53 13.08
CA LEU A 293 13.09 -22.75 14.32
C LEU A 293 11.68 -22.33 14.74
N GLU A 294 10.88 -21.78 13.82
CA GLU A 294 9.51 -21.39 14.12
C GLU A 294 8.59 -22.57 14.47
N ALA A 295 8.86 -23.76 13.93
CA ALA A 295 8.13 -24.98 14.26
C ALA A 295 8.39 -25.42 15.69
N ARG A 296 9.66 -25.38 16.13
CA ARG A 296 10.03 -25.61 17.53
C ARG A 296 9.37 -24.59 18.46
N ASP A 297 9.37 -23.32 18.10
CA ASP A 297 8.73 -22.26 18.87
C ASP A 297 7.21 -22.46 18.96
N ALA A 298 6.56 -22.80 17.85
CA ALA A 298 5.12 -23.06 17.80
C ALA A 298 4.73 -24.22 18.73
N ARG A 299 5.52 -25.30 18.74
CA ARG A 299 5.33 -26.43 19.66
C ARG A 299 5.52 -26.02 21.11
N THR A 300 6.50 -25.16 21.41
CA THR A 300 6.74 -24.66 22.76
C THR A 300 5.56 -23.79 23.24
N ARG A 301 5.05 -22.90 22.38
CA ARG A 301 3.86 -22.08 22.67
C ARG A 301 2.62 -22.92 22.96
N ALA A 302 2.41 -24.01 22.23
CA ALA A 302 1.27 -24.90 22.44
C ALA A 302 1.35 -25.73 23.73
N ALA A 303 2.53 -25.84 24.35
CA ALA A 303 2.74 -26.58 25.59
C ALA A 303 2.50 -25.73 26.86
N VAL A 304 2.32 -24.42 26.73
CA VAL A 304 1.99 -23.52 27.84
C VAL A 304 0.47 -23.41 27.94
N PRO A 305 -0.14 -23.81 29.07
CA PRO A 305 -1.59 -23.79 29.27
C PRO A 305 -2.19 -22.38 29.34
#